data_AF-A0A835J4C0-F1
#
_entry.id   AF-A0A835J4C0-F1
#
_cell.length_a   1.000
_cell.length_b   1.000
_cell.length_c   1.000
_cell.angle_alpha   90.00
_cell.angle_beta   90.00
_cell.angle_gamma   90.00
#
_symmetry.space_group_name_H-M   'P 1'
#
loop_
_entity.id
_entity.type
_entity.pdbx_description
1 polymer ?
#
loop_
_entity_poly.entity_id
_entity_poly.type
_entity_poly.pdbx_seq_one_letter_code
_entity_poly.pdbx_strand_id
1 'polypeptide(L)'
;MKKLLSKFFKQKVITAQHNLLQIIISKFRALFSIRSSTKPAQCEKCNELKSDIASLIVKVVEKDIQISADAELLALKDEEISPLKSQQDQTNNEDSLIALRKMMAQKDEKLSRLEDQQLLTVSKVNKLRADIDFIWKEFDEAARINEEDSDKP
;
A
#
# COMPACT_ATOMS: atom_id res chain seq x y z
N MET A 1 -7.34 -3.23 -25.91
CA MET A 1 -8.16 -2.76 -24.76
C MET A 1 -7.65 -3.21 -23.39
N LYS A 2 -7.26 -4.49 -23.17
CA LYS A 2 -6.76 -4.97 -21.85
C LYS A 2 -5.53 -4.23 -21.29
N LYS A 3 -4.56 -3.85 -22.14
CA LYS A 3 -3.34 -3.10 -21.73
C LYS A 3 -3.61 -1.69 -21.18
N LEU A 4 -4.56 -0.97 -21.79
CA LEU A 4 -4.95 0.38 -21.36
C LEU A 4 -5.69 0.36 -20.02
N LEU A 5 -6.54 -0.64 -19.81
CA LEU A 5 -7.23 -0.85 -18.53
C LEU A 5 -6.24 -1.19 -17.41
N SER A 6 -5.28 -2.09 -17.65
CA SER A 6 -4.24 -2.45 -16.67
C SER A 6 -3.42 -1.23 -16.20
N LYS A 7 -2.94 -0.39 -17.14
CA LYS A 7 -2.19 0.83 -16.78
C LYS A 7 -3.05 1.86 -16.05
N PHE A 8 -4.31 2.05 -16.45
CA PHE A 8 -5.22 2.98 -15.77
C PHE A 8 -5.58 2.54 -14.34
N PHE A 9 -5.81 1.24 -14.15
CA PHE A 9 -6.09 0.69 -12.82
C PHE A 9 -4.85 0.76 -11.92
N LYS A 10 -3.66 0.43 -12.43
CA LYS A 10 -2.40 0.54 -11.67
C LYS A 10 -2.14 1.99 -11.21
N GLN A 11 -2.27 2.97 -12.10
CA GLN A 11 -2.04 4.39 -11.75
C GLN A 11 -3.07 4.93 -10.74
N LYS A 12 -4.36 4.62 -10.91
CA LYS A 12 -5.41 5.06 -10.00
C LYS A 12 -5.30 4.42 -8.62
N VAL A 13 -4.93 3.15 -8.55
CA VAL A 13 -4.75 2.43 -7.26
C VAL A 13 -3.58 3.04 -6.48
N ILE A 14 -2.44 3.29 -7.12
CA ILE A 14 -1.26 3.91 -6.47
C ILE A 14 -1.58 5.32 -5.97
N THR A 15 -2.29 6.12 -6.78
CA THR A 15 -2.63 7.51 -6.41
C THR A 15 -3.65 7.55 -5.26
N ALA A 16 -4.64 6.64 -5.25
CA ALA A 16 -5.60 6.52 -4.17
C ALA A 16 -4.94 6.04 -2.86
N GLN A 17 -3.99 5.10 -2.95
CA GLN A 17 -3.22 4.64 -1.80
C GLN A 17 -2.32 5.74 -1.22
N HIS A 18 -1.65 6.51 -2.08
CA HIS A 18 -0.82 7.63 -1.64
C HIS A 18 -1.62 8.71 -0.90
N ASN A 19 -2.80 9.08 -1.41
CA ASN A 19 -3.67 10.07 -0.76
C ASN A 19 -4.18 9.60 0.62
N LEU A 20 -4.53 8.31 0.75
CA LEU A 20 -4.94 7.72 2.02
C LEU A 20 -3.79 7.66 3.03
N LEU A 21 -2.57 7.35 2.60
CA LEU A 21 -1.39 7.34 3.46
C LEU A 21 -1.10 8.75 4.01
N GLN A 22 -1.21 9.79 3.18
CA GLN A 22 -1.04 11.18 3.61
C GLN A 22 -2.06 11.59 4.68
N ILE A 23 -3.30 11.12 4.59
CA ILE A 23 -4.34 11.36 5.60
C ILE A 23 -3.96 10.71 6.94
N ILE A 24 -3.52 9.44 6.90
CA ILE A 24 -3.11 8.70 8.10
C ILE A 24 -1.90 9.38 8.77
N ILE A 25 -0.89 9.77 7.99
CA ILE A 25 0.30 10.48 8.48
C ILE A 25 -0.08 11.85 9.06
N SER A 26 -1.01 12.57 8.44
CA SER A 26 -1.48 13.87 8.92
C SER A 26 -2.20 13.74 10.28
N LYS A 27 -3.08 12.74 10.43
CA LYS A 27 -3.74 12.43 11.72
C LYS A 27 -2.73 12.05 12.79
N PHE A 28 -1.71 11.26 12.43
CA PHE A 28 -0.63 10.91 13.34
C PHE A 28 0.17 12.13 13.80
N ARG A 29 0.55 13.02 12.87
CA ARG A 29 1.26 14.26 13.21
C ARG A 29 0.42 15.15 14.13
N ALA A 30 -0.90 15.19 13.95
CA ALA A 30 -1.81 15.90 14.86
C ALA A 30 -1.86 15.26 16.25
N LEU A 31 -1.95 13.93 16.36
CA LEU A 31 -1.93 13.20 17.64
C LEU A 31 -0.66 13.43 18.47
N PHE A 32 0.48 13.61 17.81
CA PHE A 32 1.76 13.88 18.48
C PHE A 32 2.05 15.38 18.67
N SER A 33 1.31 16.26 17.99
CA SER A 33 1.43 17.72 18.17
C SER A 33 0.45 18.26 19.22
N ILE A 34 -0.71 17.62 19.42
CA ILE A 34 -1.75 18.05 20.35
C ILE A 34 -1.75 17.13 21.57
N ARG A 35 -0.93 17.44 22.58
CA ARG A 35 -1.15 17.18 24.03
C ARG A 35 0.16 17.38 24.78
N SER A 36 0.55 18.64 24.95
CA SER A 36 1.47 19.07 26.00
C SER A 36 0.76 19.92 27.07
N SER A 37 -0.57 20.10 26.98
CA SER A 37 -1.30 21.08 27.80
C SER A 37 -2.60 20.54 28.41
N THR A 38 -2.52 19.49 29.23
CA THR A 38 -3.44 19.29 30.37
C THR A 38 -2.90 18.17 31.24
N LYS A 39 -3.13 18.29 32.55
CA LYS A 39 -2.45 17.56 33.64
C LYS A 39 -2.27 16.05 33.38
N PRO A 40 -1.13 15.47 33.81
CA PRO A 40 -0.79 14.06 33.59
C PRO A 40 -1.55 13.16 34.56
N ALA A 41 -2.87 13.05 34.42
CA ALA A 41 -3.54 11.80 34.78
C ALA A 41 -3.23 10.86 33.62
N GLN A 42 -2.25 9.97 33.84
CA GLN A 42 -1.71 9.08 32.83
C GLN A 42 -2.81 8.14 32.34
N CYS A 43 -3.43 8.45 31.19
CA CYS A 43 -4.20 7.46 30.46
C CYS A 43 -3.21 6.41 29.91
N GLU A 44 -2.88 5.41 30.72
CA GLU A 44 -1.96 4.31 30.39
C GLU A 44 -2.43 3.60 29.12
N LYS A 45 -3.74 3.31 29.03
CA LYS A 45 -4.40 2.78 27.82
C LYS A 45 -4.19 3.67 26.60
N CYS A 46 -4.22 4.99 26.74
CA CYS A 46 -3.99 5.92 25.62
C CYS A 46 -2.53 5.89 25.14
N ASN A 47 -1.57 5.70 26.04
CA ASN A 47 -0.15 5.61 25.69
C ASN A 47 0.17 4.30 24.96
N GLU A 48 -0.41 3.18 25.40
CA GLU A 48 -0.33 1.89 24.71
C GLU A 48 -0.92 1.99 23.30
N LEU A 49 -2.15 2.52 23.17
CA LEU A 49 -2.81 2.70 21.87
C LEU A 49 -2.03 3.65 20.94
N LYS A 50 -1.40 4.70 21.45
CA LYS A 50 -0.49 5.58 20.66
C LYS A 50 0.71 4.81 20.12
N SER A 51 1.32 3.94 20.93
CA SER A 51 2.43 3.10 20.52
C SER A 51 2.01 2.10 19.43
N ASP A 52 0.85 1.47 19.60
CA ASP A 52 0.29 0.52 18.63
C ASP A 52 -0.03 1.21 17.28
N ILE A 53 -0.67 2.38 17.34
CA ILE A 53 -0.92 3.22 16.17
C ILE A 53 0.39 3.55 15.45
N ALA A 54 1.42 4.01 16.18
CA ALA A 54 2.72 4.33 15.61
C ALA A 54 3.36 3.10 14.92
N SER A 55 3.33 1.94 15.59
CA SER A 55 3.87 0.68 15.06
C SER A 55 3.18 0.26 13.76
N LEU A 56 1.84 0.35 13.70
CA LEU A 56 1.10 -0.02 12.51
C LEU A 56 1.34 0.95 11.35
N ILE A 57 1.44 2.26 11.61
CA ILE A 57 1.74 3.25 10.56
C ILE A 57 3.08 2.96 9.91
N VAL A 58 4.12 2.66 10.69
CA VAL A 58 5.44 2.31 10.14
C VAL A 58 5.32 1.11 9.19
N LYS A 59 4.60 0.06 9.59
CA LYS A 59 4.37 -1.12 8.74
C LYS A 59 3.60 -0.77 7.46
N VAL A 60 2.61 0.12 7.53
CA VAL A 60 1.86 0.58 6.35
C VAL A 60 2.77 1.35 5.39
N VAL A 61 3.60 2.26 5.91
CA VAL A 61 4.54 3.04 5.09
C VAL A 61 5.55 2.13 4.39
N GLU A 62 6.16 1.18 5.11
CA GLU A 62 7.09 0.21 4.52
C GLU A 62 6.46 -0.59 3.38
N LYS A 63 5.21 -1.04 3.58
CA LYS A 63 4.48 -1.83 2.58
C LYS A 63 4.01 -0.99 1.39
N ASP A 64 3.64 0.27 1.59
CA ASP A 64 3.30 1.19 0.48
C ASP A 64 4.52 1.52 -0.39
N ILE A 65 5.72 1.66 0.21
CA ILE A 65 6.98 1.79 -0.54
C ILE A 65 7.21 0.54 -1.39
N GLN A 66 6.98 -0.66 -0.81
CA GLN A 66 7.10 -1.92 -1.52
C GLN A 66 6.12 -2.02 -2.70
N ILE A 67 4.85 -1.63 -2.53
CA ILE A 67 3.86 -1.61 -3.61
C ILE A 67 4.28 -0.69 -4.76
N SER A 68 4.86 0.46 -4.42
CA SER A 68 5.33 1.45 -5.40
C SER A 68 6.50 0.90 -6.22
N ALA A 69 7.48 0.29 -5.56
CA ALA A 69 8.61 -0.36 -6.22
C ALA A 69 8.17 -1.54 -7.11
N ASP A 70 7.24 -2.37 -6.63
CA ASP A 70 6.67 -3.48 -7.40
C ASP A 70 5.91 -2.97 -8.65
N ALA A 71 5.23 -1.82 -8.54
CA ALA A 71 4.54 -1.21 -9.67
C ALA A 71 5.50 -0.74 -10.77
N GLU A 72 6.60 -0.10 -10.39
CA GLU A 72 7.65 0.33 -11.32
C GLU A 72 8.29 -0.87 -12.02
N LEU A 73 8.62 -1.92 -11.26
CA LEU A 73 9.17 -3.15 -11.81
C LEU A 73 8.20 -3.81 -12.82
N LEU A 74 6.90 -3.84 -12.50
CA LEU A 74 5.88 -4.36 -13.40
C LEU A 74 5.77 -3.54 -14.69
N ALA A 75 5.90 -2.21 -14.62
CA ALA A 75 5.90 -1.36 -15.80
C ALA A 75 7.10 -1.65 -16.71
N LEU A 76 8.30 -1.74 -16.14
CA LEU A 76 9.53 -2.09 -16.86
C LEU A 76 9.42 -3.47 -17.54
N LYS A 77 8.85 -4.46 -16.85
CA LYS A 77 8.68 -5.82 -17.39
C LYS A 77 7.65 -5.89 -18.51
N ASP A 78 6.56 -5.13 -18.46
CA ASP A 78 5.60 -5.04 -19.56
C ASP A 78 6.19 -4.30 -20.79
N GLU A 79 7.08 -3.34 -20.56
CA GLU A 79 7.83 -2.66 -21.62
C GLU A 79 8.81 -3.60 -22.32
N GLU A 80 9.51 -4.50 -21.60
CA GLU A 80 10.39 -5.53 -22.19
C GLU A 80 9.64 -6.52 -23.11
N ILE A 81 8.34 -6.76 -22.90
CA ILE A 81 7.53 -7.69 -23.71
C ILE A 81 7.10 -7.06 -25.03
N SER A 82 6.96 -5.73 -25.07
CA SER A 82 6.49 -5.01 -26.26
C SER A 82 7.41 -5.15 -27.50
N PRO A 83 8.74 -4.99 -27.41
CA PRO A 83 9.63 -5.19 -28.55
C PRO A 83 9.73 -6.65 -28.98
N LEU A 84 9.53 -7.62 -28.07
CA LEU A 84 9.46 -9.04 -28.42
C LEU A 84 8.23 -9.35 -29.29
N LYS A 85 7.08 -8.72 -29.02
CA LYS A 85 5.90 -8.84 -29.88
C LYS A 85 6.17 -8.25 -31.26
N SER A 86 6.79 -7.08 -31.34
CA SER A 86 7.17 -6.48 -32.62
C SER A 86 8.19 -7.32 -33.41
N GLN A 87 9.14 -7.97 -32.74
CA GLN A 87 10.05 -8.93 -33.39
C GLN A 87 9.33 -10.18 -33.89
N GLN A 88 8.29 -10.63 -33.18
CA GLN A 88 7.47 -11.77 -33.61
C GLN A 88 6.80 -11.46 -34.95
N ASP A 89 6.24 -10.26 -35.09
CA ASP A 89 5.48 -9.84 -36.26
C ASP A 89 6.37 -9.59 -37.50
N GLN A 90 7.69 -9.44 -37.30
CA GLN A 90 8.66 -9.14 -38.36
C GLN A 90 9.51 -10.34 -38.79
N THR A 91 9.52 -11.43 -38.02
CA THR A 91 10.39 -12.58 -38.29
C THR A 91 9.64 -13.65 -39.09
N ASN A 92 10.27 -14.14 -40.16
CA ASN A 92 9.70 -15.17 -41.04
C ASN A 92 10.37 -16.55 -40.82
N ASN A 93 11.28 -16.64 -39.85
CA ASN A 93 11.98 -17.88 -39.50
C ASN A 93 11.20 -18.61 -38.40
N GLU A 94 10.68 -19.80 -38.72
CA GLU A 94 9.80 -20.57 -37.82
C GLU A 94 10.51 -20.99 -36.52
N ASP A 95 11.78 -21.41 -36.57
CA ASP A 95 12.55 -21.76 -35.37
C ASP A 95 12.74 -20.54 -34.46
N SER A 96 12.95 -19.37 -35.06
CA SER A 96 13.03 -18.09 -34.34
C SER A 96 11.68 -17.70 -33.75
N LEU A 97 10.58 -17.90 -34.47
CA LEU A 97 9.21 -17.67 -33.96
C LEU A 97 8.90 -18.56 -32.76
N ILE A 98 9.25 -19.84 -32.82
CA ILE A 98 9.05 -20.80 -31.73
C ILE A 98 9.83 -20.35 -30.48
N ALA A 99 11.11 -19.99 -30.66
CA ALA A 99 11.95 -19.50 -29.57
C ALA A 99 11.39 -18.21 -28.94
N LEU A 100 10.96 -17.26 -29.77
CA LEU A 100 10.41 -15.99 -29.32
C LEU A 100 9.08 -16.17 -28.56
N ARG A 101 8.16 -17.01 -29.08
CA ARG A 101 6.90 -17.37 -28.41
C ARG A 101 7.15 -17.99 -27.04
N LYS A 102 8.14 -18.90 -26.94
CA LYS A 102 8.52 -19.52 -25.66
C LYS A 102 9.07 -18.47 -24.68
N MET A 103 9.89 -17.54 -25.14
CA MET A 103 10.43 -16.46 -24.31
C MET A 103 9.34 -15.51 -23.82
N MET A 104 8.38 -15.15 -24.68
CA MET A 104 7.23 -14.33 -24.29
C MET A 104 6.35 -15.04 -23.27
N ALA A 105 6.04 -16.32 -23.47
CA ALA A 105 5.25 -17.10 -22.51
C ALA A 105 5.90 -17.15 -21.12
N GLN A 106 7.23 -17.34 -21.07
CA GLN A 106 7.97 -17.32 -19.79
C GLN A 106 7.97 -15.94 -19.12
N LYS A 107 8.04 -14.85 -19.90
CA LYS A 107 7.96 -13.49 -19.37
C LYS A 107 6.54 -13.15 -18.90
N ASP A 108 5.51 -13.54 -19.64
CA ASP A 108 4.10 -13.38 -19.26
C ASP A 108 3.79 -14.13 -17.96
N GLU A 109 4.28 -15.36 -17.79
CA GLU A 109 4.12 -16.11 -16.54
C GLU A 109 4.77 -15.40 -15.35
N LYS A 110 6.01 -14.91 -15.52
CA LYS A 110 6.69 -14.13 -14.48
C LYS A 110 5.95 -12.84 -14.15
N LEU A 111 5.41 -12.16 -15.17
CA LEU A 111 4.62 -10.94 -14.99
C LEU A 111 3.37 -11.23 -14.17
N SER A 112 2.63 -12.30 -14.50
CA SER A 112 1.42 -12.69 -13.75
C SER A 112 1.74 -12.95 -12.27
N ARG A 113 2.83 -13.67 -11.97
CA ARG A 113 3.23 -13.93 -10.57
C ARG A 113 3.55 -12.65 -9.80
N LEU A 114 4.18 -11.66 -10.45
CA LEU A 114 4.44 -10.36 -9.85
C LEU A 114 3.15 -9.56 -9.62
N GLU A 115 2.19 -9.62 -10.54
CA GLU A 115 0.87 -8.99 -10.38
C GLU A 115 0.10 -9.60 -9.18
N ASP A 116 0.13 -10.93 -9.03
CA ASP A 116 -0.48 -11.62 -7.88
C ASP A 116 0.18 -11.20 -6.55
N GLN A 117 1.51 -11.10 -6.54
CA GLN A 117 2.25 -10.65 -5.36
C GLN A 117 1.95 -9.19 -5.00
N GLN A 118 1.82 -8.31 -6.00
CA GLN A 118 1.43 -6.92 -5.80
C GLN A 118 0.01 -6.84 -5.20
N LEU A 119 -0.94 -7.61 -5.74
CA LEU A 119 -2.31 -7.64 -5.25
C LEU A 119 -2.39 -8.13 -3.78
N LEU A 120 -1.61 -9.16 -3.44
CA LEU A 120 -1.52 -9.66 -2.07
C LEU A 120 -0.98 -8.58 -1.11
N THR A 121 0.03 -7.83 -1.54
CA THR A 121 0.62 -6.75 -0.74
C THR A 121 -0.37 -5.61 -0.53
N VAL A 122 -1.10 -5.21 -1.59
CA VAL A 122 -2.19 -4.22 -1.51
C VAL A 122 -3.27 -4.65 -0.52
N SER A 123 -3.68 -5.92 -0.54
CA SER A 123 -4.67 -6.47 0.39
C SER A 123 -4.18 -6.40 1.85
N LYS A 124 -2.93 -6.77 2.11
CA LYS A 124 -2.32 -6.66 3.45
C LYS A 124 -2.27 -5.23 3.96
N VAL A 125 -1.93 -4.27 3.09
CA VAL A 125 -1.94 -2.85 3.45
C VAL A 125 -3.35 -2.37 3.80
N ASN A 126 -4.36 -2.74 3.02
CA ASN A 126 -5.73 -2.36 3.32
C ASN A 126 -6.20 -2.92 4.67
N LYS A 127 -5.80 -4.14 5.01
CA LYS A 127 -6.04 -4.71 6.34
C LYS A 127 -5.37 -3.89 7.45
N LEU A 128 -4.09 -3.57 7.30
CA LEU A 128 -3.37 -2.75 8.27
C LEU A 128 -4.00 -1.36 8.45
N ARG A 129 -4.51 -0.76 7.38
CA ARG A 129 -5.26 0.51 7.44
C ARG A 129 -6.57 0.37 8.23
N ALA A 130 -7.29 -0.73 8.06
CA ALA A 130 -8.50 -1.00 8.85
C ALA A 130 -8.17 -1.22 10.33
N ASP A 131 -7.08 -1.94 10.64
CA ASP A 131 -6.60 -2.13 12.01
C ASP A 131 -6.23 -0.78 12.66
N ILE A 132 -5.56 0.09 11.90
CA ILE A 132 -5.30 1.49 12.25
C ILE A 132 -6.59 2.22 12.60
N ASP A 133 -7.56 2.28 11.69
CA ASP A 133 -8.80 3.01 11.91
C ASP A 133 -9.58 2.49 13.13
N PHE A 134 -9.49 1.18 13.41
CA PHE A 134 -10.07 0.58 14.60
C PHE A 134 -9.38 1.06 15.88
N ILE A 135 -8.05 0.97 15.97
CA ILE A 135 -7.29 1.40 17.16
C ILE A 135 -7.44 2.90 17.41
N TRP A 136 -7.55 3.70 16.34
CA TRP A 136 -7.84 5.13 16.47
C TRP A 136 -9.18 5.40 17.17
N LYS A 137 -10.23 4.63 16.87
CA LYS A 137 -11.53 4.76 17.56
C LYS A 137 -11.42 4.37 19.03
N GLU A 138 -10.69 3.31 19.34
CA GLU A 138 -10.42 2.90 20.73
C GLU A 138 -9.64 3.99 21.49
N PHE A 139 -8.71 4.67 20.81
CA PHE A 139 -7.97 5.78 21.39
C PHE A 139 -8.88 6.99 21.68
N ASP A 140 -9.72 7.39 20.73
CA ASP A 140 -10.64 8.52 20.90
C ASP A 140 -11.65 8.23 22.04
N GLU A 141 -12.14 7.00 22.14
CA GLU A 141 -13.03 6.57 23.21
C GLU A 141 -12.34 6.59 24.59
N ALA A 142 -11.12 6.03 24.68
CA ALA A 142 -10.34 6.06 25.92
C ALA A 142 -9.99 7.49 26.33
N ALA A 143 -9.70 8.36 25.37
CA ALA A 143 -9.44 9.77 25.62
C ALA A 143 -10.68 10.49 26.18
N ARG A 144 -11.88 10.20 25.65
CA ARG A 144 -13.14 10.76 26.15
C ARG A 144 -13.45 10.32 27.58
N ILE A 145 -13.35 9.02 27.87
CA ILE A 145 -13.59 8.49 29.23
C ILE A 145 -12.65 9.14 30.24
N ASN A 146 -11.37 9.30 29.89
CA ASN A 146 -10.38 9.93 30.75
C ASN A 146 -10.67 11.42 31.00
N GLU A 147 -11.26 12.13 30.04
CA GLU A 147 -11.72 13.51 30.21
C GLU A 147 -12.95 13.58 31.13
N GLU A 148 -13.93 12.68 30.98
CA GLU A 148 -15.13 12.60 31.83
C GLU A 148 -14.82 12.25 33.30
N ASP A 149 -13.86 11.35 33.54
CA ASP A 149 -13.45 10.99 34.91
C ASP A 149 -12.60 12.08 35.58
N SER A 150 -11.98 12.97 34.80
CA SER A 150 -11.21 14.12 35.31
C SER A 150 -12.09 15.29 35.79
N ASP A 151 -13.36 15.31 35.37
CA ASP A 151 -14.35 16.34 35.73
C ASP A 151 -15.24 15.95 36.93
N LYS A 152 -15.05 14.77 37.52
CA LYS A 152 -15.71 14.40 38.79
C LYS A 152 -14.97 15.03 39.99
N PRO A 153 -15.66 15.81 40.85
CA PRO A 153 -15.07 16.49 42.00
C PRO A 153 -14.60 15.54 43.10
#